data_AF-A0A7V3CTK6-F1
#
_entry.id   AF-A0A7V3CTK6-F1
#
_cell.length_a   1.000
_cell.length_b   1.000
_cell.length_c   1.000
_cell.angle_alpha   90.00
_cell.angle_beta   90.00
_cell.angle_gamma   90.00
#
_symmetry.space_group_name_H-M   'P 1'
#
loop_
_entity.id
_entity.type
_entity.pdbx_description
1 polymer ?
#
loop_
_entity_poly.entity_id
_entity_poly.type
_entity_poly.pdbx_seq_one_letter_code
_entity_poly.pdbx_strand_id
1 'polypeptide(L)'
;MENCRILNRIVEINIANVKYADIELCGNTCFVGTNNYGKTSLQRAILFFYSANSRGLGIAQSQKSFEEHYFRYENSFLIYEIATEDKPFCVLVYRHNKLVYRFLDAPYNPDFFLNANDEALKIKEVIANVEKRGIYISNQIDTFERYRNIIYGTETDKQLSKFHLLKGNEKYQNIPKSITNVFLSSKNSIDSRFIKDFIANSLTTENSSIKLEQVERQLRQFNEKYMDIETFLKKESQQLVELIDKKYDQVHMLKGSQMELADKLGSSLRFAETQNESIREAAKQKEEELEKLIESHEEQKTNIEEKQKEIREEIGYYDRTIREANKKLKEYKEKNIEQAVEKNAEREKLQVELNIARREYESLTSNVSSIELKYSSLIEQLRNDKAAYINKINTKTSEVFNHYNELQLLQKNEYNKKDGE
;
A
#
# COMPACT_ATOMS: atom_id res chain seq x y z
N MET A 1 1.36 -25.92 67.09
CA MET A 1 1.43 -27.39 67.24
C MET A 1 0.90 -27.96 65.95
N GLU A 2 1.74 -28.72 65.23
CA GLU A 2 1.38 -29.25 63.92
C GLU A 2 0.14 -30.15 64.04
N ASN A 3 -0.89 -29.85 63.27
CA ASN A 3 -2.08 -30.68 63.11
C ASN A 3 -1.69 -31.97 62.37
N CYS A 4 -1.05 -32.91 63.08
CA CYS A 4 -0.54 -34.14 62.48
C CYS A 4 -1.22 -35.35 63.11
N ARG A 5 -1.91 -36.15 62.28
CA ARG A 5 -2.40 -37.47 62.67
C ARG A 5 -1.36 -38.52 62.28
N ILE A 6 -0.88 -39.31 63.23
CA ILE A 6 0.22 -40.24 63.02
C ILE A 6 -0.02 -41.56 63.74
N LEU A 7 0.51 -42.65 63.18
CA LEU A 7 0.59 -43.93 63.88
C LEU A 7 1.59 -43.79 65.04
N ASN A 8 1.07 -43.71 66.27
CA ASN A 8 1.86 -43.41 67.47
C ASN A 8 2.48 -44.65 68.09
N ARG A 9 1.74 -45.76 68.12
CA ARG A 9 2.13 -46.96 68.86
C ARG A 9 1.55 -48.20 68.22
N ILE A 10 2.27 -49.30 68.33
CA ILE A 10 1.84 -50.64 67.94
C ILE A 10 2.01 -51.57 69.14
N VAL A 11 0.96 -52.36 69.41
CA VAL A 11 0.95 -53.32 70.50
C VAL A 11 0.64 -54.71 69.94
N GLU A 12 1.47 -55.66 70.31
CA GLU A 12 1.36 -57.06 69.93
C GLU A 12 1.04 -57.91 71.17
N ILE A 13 -0.12 -58.59 71.17
CA ILE A 13 -0.54 -59.49 72.24
C ILE A 13 -0.68 -60.89 71.66
N ASN A 14 0.08 -61.86 72.19
CA ASN A 14 0.14 -63.24 71.71
C ASN A 14 0.33 -63.35 70.19
N ILE A 15 1.19 -62.51 69.61
CA ILE A 15 1.51 -62.49 68.18
C ILE A 15 2.82 -63.23 67.93
N ALA A 16 2.81 -64.16 66.97
CA ALA A 16 3.98 -64.99 66.65
C ALA A 16 4.57 -65.66 67.91
N ASN A 17 5.76 -65.24 68.35
CA ASN A 17 6.42 -65.73 69.56
C ASN A 17 6.44 -64.69 70.70
N VAL A 18 5.74 -63.58 70.54
CA VAL A 18 5.70 -62.44 71.48
C VAL A 18 4.41 -62.52 72.30
N LYS A 19 4.55 -62.67 73.63
CA LYS A 19 3.41 -62.65 74.55
C LYS A 19 2.79 -61.26 74.65
N TYR A 20 3.64 -60.26 74.82
CA TYR A 20 3.28 -58.86 74.93
C TYR A 20 4.45 -58.01 74.43
N ALA A 21 4.17 -57.08 73.52
CA ALA A 21 5.09 -55.99 73.18
C ALA A 21 4.29 -54.70 72.99
N ASP A 22 4.77 -53.63 73.59
CA ASP A 22 4.24 -52.28 73.44
C ASP A 22 5.37 -51.40 72.89
N ILE A 23 5.17 -50.86 71.69
CA ILE A 23 6.22 -50.22 70.91
C ILE A 23 5.71 -48.87 70.41
N GLU A 24 6.38 -47.81 70.86
CA GLU A 24 6.14 -46.45 70.39
C GLU A 24 6.85 -46.20 69.04
N LEU A 25 6.09 -45.69 68.09
CA LEU A 25 6.49 -45.44 66.70
C LEU A 25 6.66 -43.95 66.39
N CYS A 26 6.37 -43.06 67.34
CA CYS A 26 6.58 -41.64 67.15
C CYS A 26 8.06 -41.25 67.10
N GLY A 27 8.44 -40.52 66.04
CA GLY A 27 9.78 -40.00 65.82
C GLY A 27 10.64 -40.89 64.91
N ASN A 28 11.97 -40.78 65.06
CA ASN A 28 12.94 -41.52 64.27
C ASN A 28 13.26 -42.90 64.90
N THR A 29 12.24 -43.76 65.04
CA THR A 29 12.39 -45.08 65.67
C THR A 29 13.21 -46.03 64.79
N CYS A 30 14.27 -46.61 65.37
CA CYS A 30 15.16 -47.56 64.70
C CYS A 30 15.08 -48.96 65.35
N PHE A 31 14.71 -49.98 64.57
CA PHE A 31 14.64 -51.36 65.06
C PHE A 31 15.99 -52.08 64.94
N VAL A 32 16.70 -52.22 66.07
CA VAL A 32 17.98 -52.93 66.17
C VAL A 32 17.79 -54.27 66.88
N GLY A 33 18.54 -55.31 66.48
CA GLY A 33 18.46 -56.63 67.10
C GLY A 33 19.17 -57.72 66.31
N THR A 34 19.19 -58.94 66.82
CA THR A 34 19.72 -60.14 66.13
C THR A 34 18.75 -60.65 65.07
N ASN A 35 19.23 -61.48 64.15
CA ASN A 35 18.39 -62.10 63.11
C ASN A 35 17.31 -62.99 63.76
N ASN A 36 16.10 -63.00 63.18
CA ASN A 36 14.93 -63.75 63.64
C ASN A 36 14.28 -63.31 64.97
N TYR A 37 14.65 -62.16 65.53
CA TYR A 37 14.03 -61.59 66.74
C TYR A 37 12.76 -60.76 66.45
N GLY A 38 12.06 -61.02 65.34
CA GLY A 38 10.78 -60.38 65.03
C GLY A 38 10.85 -58.99 64.37
N LYS A 39 12.04 -58.45 64.06
CA LYS A 39 12.18 -57.14 63.38
C LYS A 39 11.40 -57.02 62.06
N THR A 40 11.56 -58.00 61.17
CA THR A 40 10.81 -58.05 59.91
C THR A 40 9.32 -58.29 60.14
N SER A 41 8.97 -58.97 61.24
CA SER A 41 7.57 -59.15 61.60
C SER A 41 6.94 -57.82 61.98
N LEU A 42 7.59 -57.06 62.87
CA LEU A 42 7.11 -55.73 63.26
C LEU A 42 7.00 -54.77 62.07
N GLN A 43 7.98 -54.76 61.15
CA GLN A 43 7.89 -53.98 59.92
C GLN A 43 6.70 -54.37 59.04
N ARG A 44 6.40 -55.67 58.92
CA ARG A 44 5.24 -56.17 58.18
C ARG A 44 3.93 -55.81 58.89
N ALA A 45 3.89 -55.78 60.22
CA ALA A 45 2.74 -55.32 60.99
C ALA A 45 2.47 -53.83 60.73
N ILE A 46 3.49 -52.98 60.80
CA ILE A 46 3.37 -51.55 60.45
C ILE A 46 2.88 -51.39 59.01
N LEU A 47 3.41 -52.16 58.06
CA LEU A 47 2.96 -52.11 56.67
C LEU A 47 1.51 -52.61 56.51
N PHE A 48 1.11 -53.60 57.30
CA PHE A 48 -0.26 -54.12 57.31
C PHE A 48 -1.26 -53.08 57.79
N PHE A 49 -0.91 -52.19 58.72
CA PHE A 49 -1.77 -51.06 59.11
C PHE A 49 -2.17 -50.18 57.91
N TYR A 50 -1.21 -49.78 57.08
CA TYR A 50 -1.46 -48.91 55.92
C TYR A 50 -2.11 -49.62 54.74
N SER A 51 -1.77 -50.90 54.54
CA SER A 51 -2.21 -51.67 53.38
C SER A 51 -3.47 -52.49 53.64
N ALA A 52 -3.71 -52.98 54.86
CA ALA A 52 -4.75 -53.95 55.21
C ALA A 52 -4.81 -55.19 54.30
N ASN A 53 -3.72 -55.48 53.58
CA ASN A 53 -3.64 -56.55 52.60
C ASN A 53 -2.57 -57.55 53.03
N SER A 54 -3.01 -58.75 53.41
CA SER A 54 -2.13 -59.83 53.87
C SER A 54 -1.24 -60.42 52.77
N ARG A 55 -1.59 -60.26 51.48
CA ARG A 55 -0.83 -60.79 50.33
C ARG A 55 0.33 -59.89 49.90
N GLY A 56 0.23 -58.58 50.15
CA GLY A 56 1.19 -57.57 49.70
C GLY A 56 2.34 -57.29 50.68
N LEU A 57 2.60 -58.16 51.65
CA LEU A 57 3.55 -57.92 52.74
C LEU A 57 4.97 -58.48 52.49
N GLY A 58 5.27 -58.93 51.27
CA GLY A 58 6.58 -59.51 50.93
C GLY A 58 6.88 -60.81 51.70
N ILE A 59 5.84 -61.61 51.97
CA ILE A 59 5.96 -62.95 52.55
C ILE A 59 6.20 -63.94 51.40
N ALA A 60 7.28 -64.72 51.47
CA ALA A 60 7.56 -65.73 50.44
C ALA A 60 6.52 -66.86 50.50
N GLN A 61 6.23 -67.50 49.37
CA GLN A 61 5.25 -68.60 49.30
C GLN A 61 5.63 -69.80 50.19
N SER A 62 6.91 -69.95 50.55
CA SER A 62 7.41 -70.98 51.47
C SER A 62 7.21 -70.66 52.95
N GLN A 63 6.79 -69.44 53.30
CA GLN A 63 6.56 -69.00 54.69
C GLN A 63 5.07 -69.11 55.05
N LYS A 64 4.78 -69.25 56.35
CA LYS A 64 3.40 -69.19 56.86
C LYS A 64 2.73 -67.88 56.46
N SER A 65 1.43 -67.93 56.17
CA SER A 65 0.65 -66.75 55.83
C SER A 65 0.64 -65.75 56.99
N PHE A 66 0.39 -64.46 56.71
CA PHE A 66 0.31 -63.43 57.74
C PHE A 66 -0.69 -63.81 58.85
N GLU A 67 -1.84 -64.37 58.48
CA GLU A 67 -2.90 -64.75 59.42
C GLU A 67 -2.49 -65.91 60.33
N GLU A 68 -1.79 -66.91 59.78
CA GLU A 68 -1.31 -68.07 60.55
C GLU A 68 -0.13 -67.73 61.45
N HIS A 69 0.74 -66.83 61.00
CA HIS A 69 1.93 -66.44 61.75
C HIS A 69 1.61 -65.46 62.89
N TYR A 70 0.74 -64.48 62.65
CA TYR A 70 0.46 -63.42 63.62
C TYR A 70 -0.69 -63.77 64.57
N PHE A 71 -1.72 -64.49 64.09
CA PHE A 71 -2.93 -64.76 64.86
C PHE A 71 -3.07 -66.26 65.12
N ARG A 72 -2.10 -66.82 65.86
CA ARG A 72 -2.05 -68.24 66.21
C ARG A 72 -3.11 -68.63 67.23
N TYR A 73 -3.46 -67.72 68.14
CA TYR A 73 -4.40 -67.96 69.24
C TYR A 73 -5.65 -67.11 69.07
N GLU A 74 -6.76 -67.52 69.68
CA GLU A 74 -8.03 -66.75 69.63
C GLU A 74 -7.94 -65.40 70.37
N ASN A 75 -6.98 -65.29 71.31
CA ASN A 75 -6.65 -64.08 72.05
C ASN A 75 -5.37 -63.40 71.52
N SER A 76 -5.04 -63.62 70.25
CA SER A 76 -4.01 -62.84 69.55
C SER A 76 -4.60 -61.51 69.07
N PHE A 77 -4.00 -60.39 69.50
CA PHE A 77 -4.45 -59.04 69.15
C PHE A 77 -3.30 -58.20 68.64
N LEU A 78 -3.56 -57.48 67.54
CA LEU A 78 -2.69 -56.45 67.02
C LEU A 78 -3.40 -55.12 67.17
N ILE A 79 -2.84 -54.21 67.97
CA ILE A 79 -3.45 -52.92 68.26
C ILE A 79 -2.57 -51.80 67.73
N TYR A 80 -3.18 -50.87 67.01
CA TYR A 80 -2.53 -49.65 66.55
C TYR A 80 -3.15 -48.46 67.26
N GLU A 81 -2.35 -47.60 67.87
CA GLU A 81 -2.81 -46.32 68.41
C GLU A 81 -2.43 -45.20 67.44
N ILE A 82 -3.42 -44.39 67.07
CA ILE A 82 -3.23 -43.24 66.20
C ILE A 82 -3.36 -41.99 67.07
N ALA A 83 -2.30 -41.18 67.12
CA ALA A 83 -2.37 -39.85 67.72
C ALA A 83 -3.12 -38.93 66.75
N THR A 84 -4.08 -38.16 67.28
CA THR A 84 -4.82 -37.15 66.52
C THR A 84 -4.74 -35.79 67.20
N GLU A 85 -5.21 -34.76 66.50
CA GLU A 85 -5.34 -33.38 67.00
C GLU A 85 -6.19 -33.31 68.29
N ASP A 86 -7.23 -34.16 68.39
CA ASP A 86 -8.19 -34.13 69.49
C ASP A 86 -7.84 -35.16 70.57
N LYS A 87 -7.98 -36.45 70.22
CA LYS A 87 -7.84 -37.58 71.13
C LYS A 87 -7.29 -38.80 70.38
N PRO A 88 -6.35 -39.57 70.95
CA PRO A 88 -5.91 -40.81 70.35
C PRO A 88 -7.05 -41.82 70.25
N PHE A 89 -7.01 -42.64 69.21
CA PHE A 89 -7.92 -43.77 69.04
C PHE A 89 -7.13 -45.04 68.70
N CYS A 90 -7.73 -46.20 68.95
CA CYS A 90 -7.12 -47.49 68.65
C CYS A 90 -7.83 -48.22 67.51
N VAL A 91 -7.04 -48.96 66.74
CA VAL A 91 -7.49 -49.97 65.78
C VAL A 91 -7.10 -51.33 66.32
N LEU A 92 -8.09 -52.15 66.63
CA LEU A 92 -7.92 -53.54 67.03
C LEU A 92 -8.06 -54.46 65.82
N VAL A 93 -7.07 -55.31 65.60
CA VAL A 93 -7.13 -56.40 64.63
C VAL A 93 -7.08 -57.73 65.37
N TYR A 94 -7.99 -58.62 65.01
CA TYR A 94 -8.08 -59.97 65.55
C TYR A 94 -8.57 -60.95 64.50
N ARG A 95 -8.49 -62.26 64.79
CA ARG A 95 -8.96 -63.32 63.90
C ARG A 95 -10.30 -63.85 64.35
N HIS A 96 -11.30 -63.80 63.45
CA HIS A 96 -12.61 -64.41 63.63
C HIS A 96 -13.06 -65.04 62.30
N ASN A 97 -12.63 -66.28 62.05
CA ASN A 97 -12.61 -66.98 60.74
C ASN A 97 -11.73 -66.31 59.67
N LYS A 98 -11.76 -64.99 59.58
CA LYS A 98 -10.88 -64.10 58.79
C LYS A 98 -10.34 -62.97 59.67
N LEU A 99 -9.43 -62.16 59.15
CA LEU A 99 -9.01 -60.94 59.84
C LEU A 99 -10.14 -59.92 59.87
N VAL A 100 -10.36 -59.34 61.03
CA VAL A 100 -11.41 -58.37 61.29
C VAL A 100 -10.87 -57.20 62.10
N TYR A 101 -11.47 -56.04 61.91
CA TYR A 101 -11.04 -54.76 62.46
C TYR A 101 -12.14 -54.17 63.34
N ARG A 102 -11.74 -53.52 64.43
CA ARG A 102 -12.61 -52.66 65.25
C ARG A 102 -11.88 -51.39 65.63
N PHE A 103 -12.62 -50.29 65.67
CA PHE A 103 -12.12 -48.98 66.06
C PHE A 103 -12.62 -48.65 67.47
N LEU A 104 -11.70 -48.25 68.34
CA LEU A 104 -11.96 -47.89 69.72
C LEU A 104 -11.65 -46.41 69.92
N ASP A 105 -12.61 -45.65 70.44
CA ASP A 105 -12.47 -44.21 70.71
C ASP A 105 -11.79 -43.96 72.06
N ALA A 106 -10.60 -44.53 72.24
CA ALA A 106 -9.77 -44.40 73.44
C ALA A 106 -8.29 -44.61 73.11
N PRO A 107 -7.38 -44.05 73.92
CA PRO A 107 -5.97 -44.43 73.91
C PRO A 107 -5.79 -45.87 74.34
N TYR A 108 -4.65 -46.45 74.01
CA TYR A 108 -4.32 -47.82 74.38
C TYR A 108 -4.21 -47.95 75.91
N ASN A 109 -4.91 -48.93 76.47
CA ASN A 109 -4.77 -49.32 77.87
C ASN A 109 -4.69 -50.85 77.96
N PRO A 110 -3.63 -51.42 78.57
CA PRO A 110 -3.49 -52.86 78.79
C PRO A 110 -4.70 -53.52 79.48
N ASP A 111 -5.36 -52.82 80.41
CA ASP A 111 -6.51 -53.34 81.17
C ASP A 111 -7.73 -53.66 80.29
N PHE A 112 -7.77 -53.17 79.06
CA PHE A 112 -8.83 -53.52 78.11
C PHE A 112 -8.65 -54.93 77.56
N PHE A 113 -7.39 -55.41 77.50
CA PHE A 113 -7.00 -56.63 76.80
C PHE A 113 -6.46 -57.71 77.72
N LEU A 114 -5.96 -57.35 78.90
CA LEU A 114 -5.36 -58.26 79.88
C LEU A 114 -6.25 -58.41 81.11
N ASN A 115 -6.22 -59.59 81.73
CA ASN A 115 -6.84 -59.83 83.03
C ASN A 115 -5.88 -59.42 84.17
N ALA A 116 -6.33 -59.57 85.43
CA ALA A 116 -5.50 -59.27 86.62
C ALA A 116 -4.25 -60.16 86.78
N ASN A 117 -4.12 -61.23 85.98
CA ASN A 117 -2.98 -62.14 85.96
C ASN A 117 -2.09 -61.92 84.72
N ASP A 118 -2.23 -60.78 84.03
CA ASP A 118 -1.52 -60.44 82.78
C ASP A 118 -1.76 -61.42 81.61
N GLU A 119 -2.87 -62.17 81.64
CA GLU A 119 -3.27 -63.06 80.55
C GLU A 119 -4.24 -62.35 79.60
N ALA A 120 -4.07 -62.60 78.30
CA ALA A 120 -4.90 -61.98 77.27
C ALA A 120 -6.33 -62.53 77.29
N LEU A 121 -7.30 -61.62 77.42
CA LEU A 121 -8.74 -61.87 77.41
C LEU A 121 -9.23 -62.34 76.04
N LYS A 122 -10.40 -62.98 75.99
CA LYS A 122 -11.05 -63.27 74.70
C LYS A 122 -11.73 -62.02 74.15
N ILE A 123 -11.89 -61.92 72.83
CA ILE A 123 -12.49 -60.74 72.19
C ILE A 123 -13.86 -60.34 72.78
N LYS A 124 -14.70 -61.32 73.15
CA LYS A 124 -16.01 -61.05 73.77
C LYS A 124 -15.88 -60.34 75.12
N GLU A 125 -14.87 -60.71 75.90
CA GLU A 125 -14.56 -60.09 77.20
C GLU A 125 -13.95 -58.71 77.02
N VAL A 126 -13.07 -58.54 76.02
CA VAL A 126 -12.50 -57.24 75.63
C VAL A 126 -13.63 -56.26 75.28
N ILE A 127 -14.57 -56.66 74.40
CA ILE A 127 -15.71 -55.82 74.02
C ILE A 127 -16.54 -55.44 75.25
N ALA A 128 -16.90 -56.42 76.09
CA ALA A 128 -17.67 -56.16 77.31
C ALA A 128 -16.94 -55.23 78.29
N ASN A 129 -15.63 -55.35 78.43
CA ASN A 129 -14.82 -54.49 79.29
C ASN A 129 -14.74 -53.05 78.78
N VAL A 130 -14.61 -52.87 77.46
CA VAL A 130 -14.59 -51.55 76.82
C VAL A 130 -15.96 -50.87 76.92
N GLU A 131 -17.05 -51.60 76.66
CA GLU A 131 -18.43 -51.10 76.79
C GLU A 131 -18.78 -50.72 78.24
N LYS A 132 -18.37 -51.53 79.23
CA LYS A 132 -18.56 -51.22 80.67
C LYS A 132 -17.89 -49.91 81.09
N ARG A 133 -16.79 -49.54 80.43
CA ARG A 133 -16.06 -48.28 80.68
C ARG A 133 -16.64 -47.09 79.91
N GLY A 134 -17.73 -47.28 79.16
CA GLY A 134 -18.39 -46.23 78.39
C GLY A 134 -17.60 -45.79 77.15
N ILE A 135 -16.65 -46.60 76.69
CA ILE A 135 -15.82 -46.30 75.51
C ILE A 135 -16.54 -46.82 74.27
N TYR A 136 -16.60 -45.99 73.22
CA TYR A 136 -17.17 -46.41 71.94
C TYR A 136 -16.27 -47.44 71.26
N ILE A 137 -16.87 -48.55 70.83
CA ILE A 137 -16.24 -49.57 69.97
C ILE A 137 -17.08 -49.78 68.71
N SER A 138 -16.45 -49.78 67.54
CA SER A 138 -17.16 -49.97 66.28
C SER A 138 -17.70 -51.40 66.15
N ASN A 139 -18.72 -51.56 65.30
CA ASN A 139 -19.09 -52.86 64.75
C ASN A 139 -17.88 -53.51 64.05
N GLN A 140 -17.96 -54.83 63.89
CA GLN A 140 -16.93 -55.60 63.20
C GLN A 140 -16.82 -55.15 61.74
N ILE A 141 -15.62 -54.77 61.33
CA ILE A 141 -15.30 -54.46 59.93
C ILE A 141 -14.53 -55.64 59.38
N ASP A 142 -15.05 -56.22 58.31
CA ASP A 142 -14.66 -57.55 57.85
C ASP A 142 -14.17 -57.56 56.39
N THR A 143 -14.08 -56.36 55.80
CA THR A 143 -13.49 -56.10 54.49
C THR A 143 -12.35 -55.10 54.63
N PHE A 144 -11.23 -55.38 53.96
CA PHE A 144 -10.07 -54.47 53.96
C PHE A 144 -10.39 -53.14 53.27
N GLU A 145 -11.30 -53.13 52.29
CA GLU A 145 -11.74 -51.91 51.60
C GLU A 145 -12.43 -50.93 52.54
N ARG A 146 -13.37 -51.43 53.37
CA ARG A 146 -14.05 -50.60 54.36
C ARG A 146 -13.08 -50.09 55.42
N TYR A 147 -12.16 -50.93 55.90
CA TYR A 147 -11.09 -50.48 56.79
C TYR A 147 -10.27 -49.34 56.16
N ARG A 148 -9.86 -49.47 54.90
CA ARG A 148 -9.13 -48.42 54.19
C ARG A 148 -9.96 -47.15 54.02
N ASN A 149 -11.24 -47.26 53.68
CA ASN A 149 -12.13 -46.10 53.58
C ASN A 149 -12.20 -45.32 54.90
N ILE A 150 -12.19 -46.01 56.04
CA ILE A 150 -12.18 -45.37 57.37
C ILE A 150 -10.83 -44.69 57.62
N ILE A 151 -9.71 -45.41 57.47
CA ILE A 151 -8.36 -44.87 57.72
C ILE A 151 -8.02 -43.69 56.80
N TYR A 152 -8.46 -43.73 55.54
CA TYR A 152 -8.17 -42.70 54.55
C TYR A 152 -9.27 -41.65 54.39
N GLY A 153 -10.31 -41.70 55.24
CA GLY A 153 -11.30 -40.63 55.37
C GLY A 153 -12.30 -40.51 54.23
N THR A 154 -12.64 -41.62 53.56
CA THR A 154 -13.70 -41.70 52.52
C THR A 154 -14.94 -42.45 52.99
N GLU A 155 -15.00 -42.85 54.26
CA GLU A 155 -16.17 -43.51 54.83
C GLU A 155 -17.35 -42.53 55.00
N THR A 156 -18.55 -43.01 54.69
CA THR A 156 -19.79 -42.21 54.71
C THR A 156 -20.50 -42.23 56.07
N ASP A 157 -20.20 -43.24 56.90
CA ASP A 157 -20.77 -43.38 58.24
C ASP A 157 -20.21 -42.31 59.19
N LYS A 158 -21.10 -41.43 59.67
CA LYS A 158 -20.75 -40.33 60.59
C LYS A 158 -20.10 -40.83 61.88
N GLN A 159 -20.47 -42.02 62.39
CA GLN A 159 -19.87 -42.55 63.62
C GLN A 159 -18.41 -42.98 63.42
N LEU A 160 -18.06 -43.39 62.21
CA LEU A 160 -16.71 -43.84 61.85
C LEU A 160 -15.83 -42.72 61.29
N SER A 161 -16.43 -41.60 60.89
CA SER A 161 -15.74 -40.45 60.32
C SER A 161 -14.63 -39.87 61.22
N LYS A 162 -14.70 -40.04 62.55
CA LYS A 162 -13.65 -39.58 63.47
C LYS A 162 -12.35 -40.40 63.39
N PHE A 163 -12.41 -41.64 62.90
CA PHE A 163 -11.32 -42.62 62.89
C PHE A 163 -10.47 -42.60 61.61
N HIS A 164 -10.18 -41.43 61.06
CA HIS A 164 -9.29 -41.32 59.91
C HIS A 164 -7.86 -40.96 60.34
N LEU A 165 -6.88 -41.53 59.64
CA LEU A 165 -5.50 -41.05 59.64
C LEU A 165 -5.38 -39.84 58.71
N LEU A 166 -5.91 -39.93 57.48
CA LEU A 166 -5.88 -38.85 56.49
C LEU A 166 -7.29 -38.29 56.24
N LYS A 167 -7.44 -36.96 56.22
CA LYS A 167 -8.73 -36.28 55.95
C LYS A 167 -9.04 -36.27 54.45
N GLY A 168 -10.14 -36.88 54.03
CA GLY A 168 -10.84 -36.56 52.79
C GLY A 168 -10.08 -36.82 51.48
N ASN A 169 -9.34 -37.92 51.37
CA ASN A 169 -8.70 -38.28 50.10
C ASN A 169 -9.54 -39.31 49.33
N GLU A 170 -10.47 -38.84 48.51
CA GLU A 170 -11.27 -39.69 47.59
C GLU A 170 -10.40 -40.55 46.66
N LYS A 171 -9.13 -40.18 46.47
CA LYS A 171 -8.15 -40.87 45.62
C LYS A 171 -7.06 -41.57 46.44
N TYR A 172 -7.37 -42.08 47.63
CA TYR A 172 -6.38 -42.73 48.48
C TYR A 172 -5.84 -44.07 47.94
N GLN A 173 -6.46 -44.68 46.92
CA GLN A 173 -6.13 -46.05 46.46
C GLN A 173 -4.65 -46.26 46.14
N ASN A 174 -3.95 -45.21 45.71
CA ASN A 174 -2.53 -45.26 45.40
C ASN A 174 -1.65 -45.18 46.64
N ILE A 175 -2.09 -44.52 47.73
CA ILE A 175 -1.32 -44.33 48.97
C ILE A 175 -0.87 -45.66 49.60
N PRO A 176 -1.75 -46.65 49.85
CA PRO A 176 -1.33 -47.96 50.33
C PRO A 176 -0.28 -48.62 49.45
N LYS A 177 -0.42 -48.52 48.12
CA LYS A 177 0.51 -49.11 47.16
C LYS A 177 1.88 -48.41 47.23
N SER A 178 1.89 -47.08 47.34
CA SER A 178 3.10 -46.28 47.54
C SER A 178 3.86 -46.71 48.78
N ILE A 179 3.16 -46.84 49.90
CA ILE A 179 3.75 -47.21 51.18
C ILE A 179 4.29 -48.63 51.12
N THR A 180 3.53 -49.60 50.60
CA THR A 180 4.00 -50.97 50.37
C THR A 180 5.27 -50.99 49.53
N ASN A 181 5.28 -50.24 48.45
CA ASN A 181 6.42 -50.16 47.54
C ASN A 181 7.68 -49.60 48.23
N VAL A 182 7.55 -48.53 49.03
CA VAL A 182 8.67 -47.96 49.79
C VAL A 182 9.16 -48.92 50.87
N PHE A 183 8.26 -49.55 51.62
CA PHE A 183 8.63 -50.50 52.69
C PHE A 183 9.31 -51.77 52.15
N LEU A 184 8.95 -52.25 50.96
CA LEU A 184 9.50 -53.48 50.37
C LEU A 184 10.74 -53.24 49.49
N SER A 185 10.97 -52.03 48.99
CA SER A 185 12.09 -51.69 48.10
C SER A 185 13.45 -51.56 48.81
N SER A 186 13.53 -51.87 50.10
CA SER A 186 14.76 -51.74 50.91
C SER A 186 15.84 -52.81 50.64
N LYS A 187 15.68 -53.66 49.62
CA LYS A 187 16.71 -54.64 49.22
C LYS A 187 17.20 -54.33 47.80
N ASN A 188 18.15 -53.40 47.71
CA ASN A 188 19.01 -53.12 46.56
C ASN A 188 18.30 -52.57 45.31
N SER A 189 18.58 -51.30 45.00
CA SER A 189 18.05 -50.50 43.89
C SER A 189 16.59 -50.05 44.06
N ILE A 190 16.44 -48.79 44.49
CA ILE A 190 15.32 -47.98 44.00
C ILE A 190 15.61 -47.79 42.51
N ASP A 191 15.19 -48.75 41.70
CA ASP A 191 15.38 -48.68 40.25
C ASP A 191 14.59 -47.47 39.73
N SER A 192 15.21 -46.65 38.89
CA SER A 192 14.55 -45.51 38.24
C SER A 192 13.28 -45.93 37.50
N ARG A 193 13.22 -47.18 37.03
CA ARG A 193 12.03 -47.81 36.46
C ARG A 193 10.91 -47.94 37.48
N PHE A 194 11.22 -48.34 38.71
CA PHE A 194 10.24 -48.47 39.78
C PHE A 194 9.63 -47.12 40.18
N ILE A 195 10.44 -46.06 40.28
CA ILE A 195 9.90 -44.71 40.52
C ILE A 195 9.03 -44.25 39.34
N LYS A 196 9.44 -44.52 38.10
CA LYS A 196 8.65 -44.18 36.90
C LYS A 196 7.33 -44.94 36.85
N ASP A 197 7.35 -46.25 37.11
CA ASP A 197 6.16 -47.10 37.18
C ASP A 197 5.27 -46.67 38.34
N PHE A 198 5.85 -46.25 39.47
CA PHE A 198 5.12 -45.70 40.60
C PHE A 198 4.41 -44.38 40.26
N ILE A 199 5.10 -43.44 39.61
CA ILE A 199 4.52 -42.17 39.15
C ILE A 199 3.45 -42.43 38.08
N ALA A 200 3.73 -43.29 37.10
CA ALA A 200 2.79 -43.67 36.06
C ALA A 200 1.52 -44.30 36.63
N ASN A 201 1.66 -45.29 37.53
CA ASN A 201 0.53 -45.95 38.18
C ASN A 201 -0.24 -45.04 39.14
N SER A 202 0.42 -44.05 39.73
CA SER A 202 -0.24 -43.05 40.59
C SER A 202 -1.03 -42.02 39.78
N LEU A 203 -0.58 -41.73 38.56
CA LEU A 203 -1.28 -40.86 37.59
C LEU A 203 -2.43 -41.59 36.88
N THR A 204 -2.33 -42.90 36.66
CA THR A 204 -3.42 -43.73 36.14
C THR A 204 -4.38 -44.10 37.26
N THR A 205 -5.17 -43.14 37.73
CA THR A 205 -6.41 -43.44 38.47
C THR A 205 -7.44 -44.01 37.52
N GLU A 206 -7.22 -45.21 37.02
CA GLU A 206 -8.18 -45.91 36.18
C GLU A 206 -7.99 -47.41 36.46
N ASN A 207 -8.80 -48.00 37.34
CA ASN A 207 -9.93 -48.78 36.85
C ASN A 207 -10.56 -48.18 35.58
N SER A 208 -9.83 -48.21 34.48
CA SER A 208 -10.44 -48.27 33.16
C SER A 208 -11.00 -49.66 33.11
N SER A 209 -12.20 -49.84 33.70
CA SER A 209 -13.11 -50.82 33.14
C SER A 209 -13.09 -50.52 31.65
N ILE A 210 -12.55 -51.43 30.84
CA ILE A 210 -12.53 -51.27 29.39
C ILE A 210 -13.97 -50.98 29.03
N LYS A 211 -14.26 -49.73 28.66
CA LYS A 211 -15.58 -49.36 28.18
C LYS A 211 -15.68 -50.04 26.84
N LEU A 212 -16.27 -51.24 26.82
CA LEU A 212 -16.38 -52.08 25.65
C LEU A 212 -17.01 -51.32 24.48
N GLU A 213 -17.90 -50.37 24.78
CA GLU A 213 -18.50 -49.41 23.83
C GLU A 213 -17.46 -48.53 23.11
N GLN A 214 -16.43 -48.06 23.82
CA GLN A 214 -15.36 -47.25 23.21
C GLN A 214 -14.45 -48.10 22.33
N VAL A 215 -14.15 -49.33 22.77
CA VAL A 215 -13.37 -50.29 21.98
C VAL A 215 -14.16 -50.75 20.75
N GLU A 216 -15.46 -51.00 20.87
CA GLU A 216 -16.35 -51.31 19.75
C GLU A 216 -16.39 -50.17 18.73
N ARG A 217 -16.52 -48.92 19.19
CA ARG A 217 -16.47 -47.75 18.31
C ARG A 217 -15.12 -47.65 17.58
N GLN A 218 -14.01 -47.88 18.29
CA GLN A 218 -12.68 -47.86 17.70
C GLN A 218 -12.47 -49.00 16.70
N LEU A 219 -12.96 -50.21 16.99
CA LEU A 219 -12.92 -51.36 16.09
C LEU A 219 -13.76 -51.14 14.85
N ARG A 220 -14.94 -50.52 14.99
CA ARG A 220 -15.78 -50.14 13.85
C ARG A 220 -15.08 -49.11 12.95
N GLN A 221 -14.52 -48.05 13.54
CA GLN A 221 -13.75 -47.05 12.80
C GLN A 221 -12.51 -47.65 12.14
N PHE A 222 -11.87 -48.63 12.79
CA PHE A 222 -10.75 -49.36 12.22
C PHE A 222 -11.18 -50.18 11.00
N ASN A 223 -12.30 -50.90 11.09
CA ASN A 223 -12.85 -51.66 9.97
C ASN A 223 -13.26 -50.75 8.81
N GLU A 224 -13.90 -49.61 9.08
CA GLU A 224 -14.24 -48.63 8.05
C GLU A 224 -12.97 -48.15 7.32
N LYS A 225 -11.94 -47.73 8.07
CA LYS A 225 -10.65 -47.34 7.48
C LYS A 225 -9.94 -48.47 6.74
N TYR A 226 -10.04 -49.69 7.25
CA TYR A 226 -9.45 -50.86 6.61
C TYR A 226 -10.14 -51.16 5.27
N MET A 227 -11.47 -51.08 5.22
CA MET A 227 -12.25 -51.22 3.98
C MET A 227 -11.93 -50.12 2.97
N ASP A 228 -11.71 -48.88 3.42
CA ASP A 228 -11.29 -47.78 2.55
C ASP A 228 -9.90 -48.07 1.94
N ILE A 229 -8.94 -48.53 2.75
CA ILE A 229 -7.61 -48.91 2.28
C ILE A 229 -7.71 -50.09 1.29
N GLU A 230 -8.49 -51.12 1.62
CA GLU A 230 -8.70 -52.26 0.73
C GLU A 230 -9.31 -51.81 -0.60
N THR A 231 -10.30 -50.92 -0.57
CA THR A 231 -10.93 -50.37 -1.77
C THR A 231 -9.97 -49.51 -2.58
N PHE A 232 -9.12 -48.72 -1.93
CA PHE A 232 -8.07 -47.94 -2.60
C PHE A 232 -7.02 -48.84 -3.26
N LEU A 233 -6.66 -49.95 -2.63
CA LEU A 233 -5.70 -50.93 -3.16
C LEU A 233 -6.28 -51.81 -4.27
N LYS A 234 -7.60 -51.81 -4.50
CA LYS A 234 -8.19 -52.50 -5.66
C LYS A 234 -7.63 -51.91 -6.95
N LYS A 235 -7.31 -52.81 -7.89
CA LYS A 235 -6.73 -52.46 -9.20
C LYS A 235 -7.57 -51.45 -9.98
N GLU A 236 -8.89 -51.56 -9.92
CA GLU A 236 -9.83 -50.63 -10.57
C GLU A 236 -9.70 -49.21 -10.00
N SER A 237 -9.61 -49.07 -8.67
CA SER A 237 -9.43 -47.78 -8.00
C SER A 237 -8.08 -47.15 -8.35
N GLN A 238 -7.01 -47.94 -8.40
CA GLN A 238 -5.68 -47.45 -8.80
C GLN A 238 -5.67 -46.94 -10.24
N GLN A 239 -6.34 -47.64 -11.16
CA GLN A 239 -6.49 -47.18 -12.54
C GLN A 239 -7.28 -45.87 -12.64
N LEU A 240 -8.31 -45.70 -11.81
CA LEU A 240 -9.06 -44.44 -11.71
C LEU A 240 -8.18 -43.30 -11.17
N VAL A 241 -7.36 -43.57 -10.15
CA VAL A 241 -6.42 -42.58 -9.60
C VAL A 241 -5.43 -42.12 -10.68
N GLU A 242 -4.80 -43.05 -11.42
CA GLU A 242 -3.90 -42.69 -12.53
C GLU A 242 -4.61 -41.88 -13.63
N LEU A 243 -5.88 -42.20 -13.92
CA LEU A 243 -6.67 -41.45 -14.88
C LEU A 243 -6.97 -40.03 -14.39
N ILE A 244 -7.29 -39.89 -13.10
CA ILE A 244 -7.54 -38.60 -12.46
C ILE A 244 -6.27 -37.74 -12.49
N ASP A 245 -5.11 -38.31 -12.14
CA ASP A 245 -3.82 -37.59 -12.20
C ASP A 245 -3.52 -37.12 -13.62
N LYS A 246 -3.66 -37.99 -14.62
CA LYS A 246 -3.50 -37.61 -16.03
C LYS A 246 -4.46 -36.50 -16.46
N LYS A 247 -5.71 -36.54 -15.98
CA LYS A 247 -6.72 -35.51 -16.30
C LYS A 247 -6.41 -34.19 -15.58
N TYR A 248 -5.93 -34.26 -14.35
CA TYR A 248 -5.50 -33.11 -13.58
C TYR A 248 -4.31 -32.41 -14.25
N ASP A 249 -3.32 -33.16 -14.70
CA ASP A 249 -2.18 -32.63 -15.46
C ASP A 249 -2.64 -31.98 -16.78
N GLN A 250 -3.56 -32.62 -17.51
CA GLN A 250 -4.16 -32.04 -18.72
C GLN A 250 -4.85 -30.70 -18.44
N VAL A 251 -5.64 -30.62 -17.36
CA VAL A 251 -6.33 -29.39 -16.96
C VAL A 251 -5.33 -28.30 -16.57
N HIS A 252 -4.27 -28.64 -15.84
CA HIS A 252 -3.22 -27.69 -15.50
C HIS A 252 -2.47 -27.16 -16.72
N MET A 253 -2.10 -28.04 -17.66
CA MET A 253 -1.48 -27.62 -18.92
C MET A 253 -2.40 -26.69 -19.73
N LEU A 254 -3.70 -27.01 -19.81
CA LEU A 254 -4.68 -26.15 -20.50
C LEU A 254 -4.86 -24.79 -19.80
N LYS A 255 -4.82 -24.76 -18.47
CA LYS A 255 -4.88 -23.50 -17.72
C LYS A 255 -3.62 -22.65 -17.94
N GLY A 256 -2.45 -23.28 -17.99
CA GLY A 256 -1.20 -22.62 -18.35
C GLY A 256 -1.25 -22.03 -19.76
N SER A 257 -1.68 -22.82 -20.75
CA SER A 257 -1.78 -22.35 -22.14
C SER A 257 -2.83 -21.24 -22.30
N GLN A 258 -3.94 -21.29 -21.57
CA GLN A 258 -4.93 -20.22 -21.53
C GLN A 258 -4.33 -18.91 -20.99
N MET A 259 -3.52 -18.99 -19.93
CA MET A 259 -2.88 -17.82 -19.34
C MET A 259 -1.84 -17.21 -20.28
N GLU A 260 -0.99 -18.04 -20.91
CA GLU A 260 -0.06 -17.56 -21.95
C GLU A 260 -0.78 -16.92 -23.13
N LEU A 261 -1.92 -17.49 -23.56
CA LEU A 261 -2.71 -16.92 -24.64
C LEU A 261 -3.31 -15.57 -24.24
N ALA A 262 -3.81 -15.46 -23.01
CA ALA A 262 -4.33 -14.21 -22.47
C ALA A 262 -3.25 -13.13 -22.38
N ASP A 263 -2.03 -13.48 -21.95
CA ASP A 263 -0.89 -12.56 -21.90
C ASP A 263 -0.47 -12.09 -23.30
N LYS A 264 -0.41 -13.01 -24.28
CA LYS A 264 -0.14 -12.68 -25.69
C LYS A 264 -1.21 -11.79 -26.29
N LEU A 265 -2.47 -12.04 -25.98
CA LEU A 265 -3.60 -11.24 -26.44
C LEU A 265 -3.57 -9.84 -25.82
N GLY A 266 -3.34 -9.75 -24.51
CA GLY A 266 -3.21 -8.48 -23.80
C GLY A 266 -2.02 -7.66 -24.29
N SER A 267 -0.89 -8.30 -24.57
CA SER A 267 0.29 -7.63 -25.13
C SER A 267 0.03 -7.13 -26.56
N SER A 268 -0.61 -7.95 -27.39
CA SER A 268 -1.01 -7.56 -28.75
C SER A 268 -2.02 -6.40 -28.74
N LEU A 269 -2.98 -6.41 -27.81
CA LEU A 269 -3.96 -5.35 -27.63
C LEU A 269 -3.27 -4.03 -27.26
N ARG A 270 -2.40 -4.05 -26.24
CA ARG A 270 -1.64 -2.86 -25.83
C ARG A 270 -0.77 -2.32 -26.97
N PHE A 271 -0.10 -3.21 -27.71
CA PHE A 271 0.68 -2.81 -28.88
C PHE A 271 -0.21 -2.12 -29.92
N ALA A 272 -1.37 -2.70 -30.24
CA ALA A 272 -2.32 -2.11 -31.17
C ALA A 272 -2.88 -0.76 -30.67
N GLU A 273 -3.19 -0.62 -29.39
CA GLU A 273 -3.62 0.64 -28.77
C GLU A 273 -2.55 1.72 -28.88
N THR A 274 -1.29 1.39 -28.55
CA THR A 274 -0.17 2.32 -28.63
C THR A 274 0.08 2.77 -30.08
N GLN A 275 0.00 1.84 -31.04
CA GLN A 275 0.10 2.16 -32.46
C GLN A 275 -1.05 3.07 -32.90
N ASN A 276 -2.28 2.77 -32.48
CA ASN A 276 -3.45 3.58 -32.83
C ASN A 276 -3.33 5.01 -32.26
N GLU A 277 -2.83 5.16 -31.04
CA GLU A 277 -2.54 6.46 -30.43
C GLU A 277 -1.49 7.23 -31.23
N SER A 278 -0.37 6.59 -31.60
CA SER A 278 0.65 7.22 -32.44
C SER A 278 0.14 7.64 -33.82
N ILE A 279 -0.74 6.84 -34.43
CA ILE A 279 -1.37 7.17 -35.72
C ILE A 279 -2.34 8.33 -35.55
N ARG A 280 -3.11 8.39 -34.46
CA ARG A 280 -4.00 9.52 -34.16
C ARG A 280 -3.22 10.81 -33.94
N GLU A 281 -2.12 10.77 -33.21
CA GLU A 281 -1.24 11.94 -33.03
C GLU A 281 -0.65 12.40 -34.37
N ALA A 282 -0.16 11.47 -35.19
CA ALA A 282 0.36 11.78 -36.52
C ALA A 282 -0.73 12.35 -37.45
N ALA A 283 -1.95 11.81 -37.40
CA ALA A 283 -3.09 12.32 -38.14
C ALA A 283 -3.44 13.75 -37.72
N LYS A 284 -3.47 14.03 -36.41
CA LYS A 284 -3.73 15.37 -35.87
C LYS A 284 -2.65 16.38 -36.30
N GLN A 285 -1.37 15.99 -36.26
CA GLN A 285 -0.28 16.84 -36.76
C GLN A 285 -0.44 17.14 -38.26
N LYS A 286 -0.85 16.14 -39.05
CA LYS A 286 -1.11 16.33 -40.48
C LYS A 286 -2.34 17.21 -40.74
N GLU A 287 -3.38 17.13 -39.93
CA GLU A 287 -4.52 18.05 -39.97
C GLU A 287 -4.09 19.48 -39.66
N GLU A 288 -3.29 19.71 -38.61
CA GLU A 288 -2.75 21.03 -38.26
C GLU A 288 -1.82 21.59 -39.35
N GLU A 289 -0.99 20.75 -39.98
CA GLU A 289 -0.18 21.14 -41.14
C GLU A 289 -1.04 21.53 -42.34
N LEU A 290 -2.11 20.77 -42.60
CA LEU A 290 -3.04 21.05 -43.69
C LEU A 290 -3.79 22.37 -43.45
N GLU A 291 -4.23 22.63 -42.22
CA GLU A 291 -4.93 23.87 -41.85
C GLU A 291 -4.02 25.10 -42.06
N LYS A 292 -2.77 25.03 -41.61
CA LYS A 292 -1.78 26.10 -41.88
C LYS A 292 -1.52 26.30 -43.36
N LEU A 293 -1.48 25.22 -44.14
CA LEU A 293 -1.27 25.31 -45.59
C LEU A 293 -2.48 25.95 -46.28
N ILE A 294 -3.70 25.64 -45.83
CA ILE A 294 -4.94 26.26 -46.31
C ILE A 294 -4.94 27.77 -45.99
N GLU A 295 -4.60 28.15 -44.75
CA GLU A 295 -4.49 29.56 -44.36
C GLU A 295 -3.47 30.31 -45.22
N SER A 296 -2.28 29.73 -45.40
CA SER A 296 -1.23 30.32 -46.25
C SER A 296 -1.67 30.43 -47.72
N HIS A 297 -2.41 29.43 -48.22
CA HIS A 297 -2.95 29.48 -49.58
C HIS A 297 -4.00 30.57 -49.74
N GLU A 298 -4.93 30.75 -48.80
CA GLU A 298 -5.91 31.85 -48.85
C GLU A 298 -5.23 33.23 -48.70
N GLU A 299 -4.19 33.36 -47.87
CA GLU A 299 -3.39 34.60 -47.78
C GLU A 299 -2.68 34.91 -49.11
N GLN A 300 -2.06 33.91 -49.75
CA GLN A 300 -1.42 34.11 -51.06
C GLN A 300 -2.44 34.44 -52.14
N LYS A 301 -3.60 33.78 -52.13
CA LYS A 301 -4.68 34.02 -53.09
C LYS A 301 -5.23 35.44 -52.95
N THR A 302 -5.52 35.89 -51.73
CA THR A 302 -5.98 37.26 -51.48
C THR A 302 -4.94 38.30 -51.92
N ASN A 303 -3.66 38.09 -51.62
CA ASN A 303 -2.57 38.97 -52.07
C ASN A 303 -2.44 39.00 -53.61
N ILE A 304 -2.62 37.85 -54.29
CA ILE A 304 -2.65 37.81 -55.76
C ILE A 304 -3.89 38.54 -56.30
N GLU A 305 -5.06 38.36 -55.70
CA GLU A 305 -6.29 39.05 -56.10
C GLU A 305 -6.17 40.57 -55.95
N GLU A 306 -5.54 41.05 -54.87
CA GLU A 306 -5.22 42.46 -54.65
C GLU A 306 -4.25 42.99 -55.72
N LYS A 307 -3.13 42.30 -55.97
CA LYS A 307 -2.19 42.68 -57.03
C LYS A 307 -2.83 42.68 -58.42
N GLN A 308 -3.69 41.71 -58.71
CA GLN A 308 -4.44 41.68 -59.97
C GLN A 308 -5.41 42.86 -60.07
N LYS A 309 -6.00 43.30 -58.96
CA LYS A 309 -6.88 44.48 -58.93
C LYS A 309 -6.06 45.74 -59.18
N GLU A 310 -4.92 45.92 -58.52
CA GLU A 310 -4.00 47.05 -58.75
C GLU A 310 -3.54 47.11 -60.21
N ILE A 311 -3.06 46.00 -60.77
CA ILE A 311 -2.63 45.94 -62.17
C ILE A 311 -3.81 46.26 -63.12
N ARG A 312 -5.02 45.78 -62.83
CA ARG A 312 -6.21 46.12 -63.62
C ARG A 312 -6.55 47.60 -63.55
N GLU A 313 -6.38 48.23 -62.38
CA GLU A 313 -6.57 49.67 -62.21
C GLU A 313 -5.51 50.47 -62.98
N GLU A 314 -4.23 50.05 -62.93
CA GLU A 314 -3.15 50.63 -63.72
C GLU A 314 -3.40 50.51 -65.23
N ILE A 315 -3.77 49.32 -65.72
CA ILE A 315 -4.15 49.11 -67.12
C ILE A 315 -5.30 50.05 -67.48
N GLY A 316 -6.33 50.17 -66.64
CA GLY A 316 -7.45 51.08 -66.86
C GLY A 316 -7.06 52.56 -66.86
N TYR A 317 -6.01 52.95 -66.14
CA TYR A 317 -5.43 54.30 -66.17
C TYR A 317 -4.64 54.53 -67.48
N TYR A 318 -3.77 53.61 -67.86
CA TYR A 318 -3.00 53.70 -69.10
C TYR A 318 -3.90 53.67 -70.33
N ASP A 319 -4.94 52.84 -70.36
CA ASP A 319 -5.92 52.81 -71.44
C ASP A 319 -6.65 54.15 -71.59
N ARG A 320 -7.04 54.78 -70.47
CA ARG A 320 -7.64 56.12 -70.50
C ARG A 320 -6.66 57.15 -71.05
N THR A 321 -5.41 57.11 -70.58
CA THR A 321 -4.35 58.01 -71.03
C THR A 321 -4.05 57.84 -72.52
N ILE A 322 -4.01 56.60 -73.01
CA ILE A 322 -3.81 56.29 -74.43
C ILE A 322 -5.01 56.78 -75.27
N ARG A 323 -6.24 56.62 -74.80
CA ARG A 323 -7.43 57.16 -75.48
C ARG A 323 -7.38 58.68 -75.55
N GLU A 324 -7.01 59.35 -74.47
CA GLU A 324 -6.85 60.81 -74.44
C GLU A 324 -5.72 61.28 -75.37
N ALA A 325 -4.57 60.60 -75.36
CA ALA A 325 -3.46 60.90 -76.25
C ALA A 325 -3.86 60.71 -77.72
N ASN A 326 -4.55 59.61 -78.05
CA ASN A 326 -5.07 59.37 -79.39
C ASN A 326 -6.14 60.40 -79.81
N LYS A 327 -6.99 60.84 -78.88
CA LYS A 327 -7.95 61.92 -79.14
C LYS A 327 -7.24 63.23 -79.45
N LYS A 328 -6.26 63.63 -78.64
CA LYS A 328 -5.42 64.81 -78.89
C LYS A 328 -4.66 64.70 -80.20
N LEU A 329 -4.13 63.52 -80.53
CA LEU A 329 -3.43 63.27 -81.79
C LEU A 329 -4.37 63.41 -82.99
N LYS A 330 -5.61 62.93 -82.91
CA LYS A 330 -6.66 63.20 -83.91
C LYS A 330 -6.98 64.69 -84.01
N GLU A 331 -7.19 65.36 -82.88
CA GLU A 331 -7.44 66.82 -82.85
C GLU A 331 -6.28 67.62 -83.47
N TYR A 332 -5.03 67.22 -83.24
CA TYR A 332 -3.85 67.84 -83.83
C TYR A 332 -3.72 67.58 -85.33
N LYS A 333 -4.09 66.37 -85.78
CA LYS A 333 -4.20 66.04 -87.21
C LYS A 333 -5.29 66.86 -87.90
N GLU A 334 -6.48 66.96 -87.30
CA GLU A 334 -7.60 67.75 -87.83
C GLU A 334 -7.25 69.25 -87.93
N LYS A 335 -6.50 69.76 -86.96
CA LYS A 335 -6.01 71.15 -86.95
C LYS A 335 -4.80 71.39 -87.86
N ASN A 336 -4.34 70.39 -88.63
CA ASN A 336 -3.17 70.46 -89.51
C ASN A 336 -1.93 71.05 -88.81
N ILE A 337 -1.71 70.67 -87.54
CA ILE A 337 -0.62 71.24 -86.73
C ILE A 337 0.76 70.84 -87.29
N GLU A 338 0.89 69.70 -87.96
CA GLU A 338 2.12 69.31 -88.65
C GLU A 338 2.56 70.38 -89.68
N GLN A 339 1.62 70.89 -90.48
CA GLN A 339 1.89 71.99 -91.42
C GLN A 339 2.19 73.31 -90.69
N ALA A 340 1.59 73.54 -89.52
CA ALA A 340 1.88 74.73 -88.72
C ALA A 340 3.29 74.68 -88.11
N VAL A 341 3.76 73.51 -87.69
CA VAL A 341 5.13 73.29 -87.20
C VAL A 341 6.14 73.43 -88.33
N GLU A 342 5.86 72.88 -89.51
CA GLU A 342 6.71 73.00 -90.70
C GLU A 342 6.83 74.47 -91.14
N LYS A 343 5.70 75.20 -91.21
CA LYS A 343 5.70 76.65 -91.47
C LYS A 343 6.43 77.47 -90.40
N ASN A 344 6.37 77.04 -89.14
CA ASN A 344 7.13 77.71 -88.08
C ASN A 344 8.64 77.44 -88.18
N ALA A 345 9.05 76.25 -88.63
CA ALA A 345 10.45 75.93 -88.91
C ALA A 345 10.97 76.71 -90.13
N GLU A 346 10.14 76.93 -91.15
CA GLU A 346 10.47 77.78 -92.31
C GLU A 346 10.50 79.27 -92.00
N ARG A 347 9.88 79.70 -90.89
CA ARG A 347 9.81 81.11 -90.48
C ARG A 347 11.20 81.73 -90.29
N GLU A 348 12.15 81.03 -89.68
CA GLU A 348 13.51 81.55 -89.51
C GLU A 348 14.21 81.77 -90.86
N LYS A 349 14.05 80.86 -91.80
CA LYS A 349 14.62 80.98 -93.15
C LYS A 349 14.02 82.17 -93.91
N LEU A 350 12.69 82.29 -93.90
CA LEU A 350 11.98 83.41 -94.53
C LEU A 350 12.35 84.77 -93.92
N GLN A 351 12.64 84.81 -92.62
CA GLN A 351 13.05 86.03 -91.93
C GLN A 351 14.48 86.46 -92.30
N VAL A 352 15.37 85.51 -92.59
CA VAL A 352 16.70 85.78 -93.14
C VAL A 352 16.60 86.32 -94.57
N GLU A 353 15.79 85.71 -95.43
CA GLU A 353 15.58 86.17 -96.81
C GLU A 353 14.99 87.59 -96.87
N LEU A 354 14.01 87.90 -96.02
CA LEU A 354 13.41 89.23 -95.94
C LEU A 354 14.42 90.31 -95.52
N ASN A 355 15.37 89.96 -94.64
CA ASN A 355 16.43 90.88 -94.23
C ASN A 355 17.47 91.11 -95.33
N ILE A 356 17.76 90.09 -96.16
CA ILE A 356 18.65 90.23 -97.32
C ILE A 356 18.01 91.14 -98.37
N ALA A 357 16.74 90.89 -98.72
CA ALA A 357 16.00 91.72 -99.67
C ALA A 357 15.87 93.19 -99.22
N ARG A 358 15.70 93.43 -97.91
CA ARG A 358 15.71 94.80 -97.36
C ARG A 358 17.05 95.49 -97.52
N ARG A 359 18.17 94.80 -97.27
CA ARG A 359 19.52 95.38 -97.46
C ARG A 359 19.82 95.71 -98.91
N GLU A 360 19.38 94.87 -99.85
CA GLU A 360 19.50 95.16 -101.29
C GLU A 360 18.71 96.42 -101.67
N TYR A 361 17.48 96.57 -101.18
CA TYR A 361 16.66 97.75 -101.42
C TYR A 361 17.32 99.03 -100.87
N GLU A 362 17.85 99.00 -99.64
CA GLU A 362 18.56 100.14 -99.05
C GLU A 362 19.81 100.54 -99.85
N SER A 363 20.59 99.57 -100.34
CA SER A 363 21.77 99.82 -101.17
C SER A 363 21.43 100.46 -102.51
N LEU A 364 20.34 100.04 -103.16
CA LEU A 364 19.87 100.61 -104.43
C LEU A 364 19.35 102.04 -104.26
N THR A 365 18.65 102.31 -103.15
CA THR A 365 18.05 103.63 -102.88
C THR A 365 19.10 104.68 -102.48
N SER A 366 20.18 104.24 -101.80
CA SER A 366 21.36 105.07 -101.47
C SER A 366 21.97 105.73 -102.71
N ASN A 367 22.14 104.96 -103.81
CA ASN A 367 22.73 105.49 -105.03
C ASN A 367 21.89 106.60 -105.67
N VAL A 368 20.57 106.50 -105.62
CA VAL A 368 19.65 107.52 -106.14
C VAL A 368 19.72 108.80 -105.30
N SER A 369 19.74 108.66 -103.97
CA SER A 369 19.84 109.82 -103.06
C SER A 369 21.15 110.62 -103.23
N SER A 370 22.26 109.93 -103.52
CA SER A 370 23.56 110.56 -103.74
C SER A 370 23.62 111.40 -105.03
N ILE A 371 22.84 111.02 -106.05
CA ILE A 371 22.74 111.75 -107.32
C ILE A 371 21.88 113.01 -107.14
N GLU A 372 20.78 112.94 -106.41
CA GLU A 372 19.91 114.10 -106.11
C GLU A 372 20.65 115.21 -105.33
N LEU A 373 21.50 114.83 -104.37
CA LEU A 373 22.33 115.79 -103.61
C LEU A 373 23.37 116.52 -104.50
N LYS A 374 23.94 115.85 -105.50
CA LYS A 374 24.88 116.48 -106.44
C LYS A 374 24.19 117.53 -107.31
N TYR A 375 23.03 117.20 -107.90
CA TYR A 375 22.32 118.12 -108.78
C TYR A 375 21.69 119.31 -108.06
N SER A 376 21.21 119.13 -106.83
CA SER A 376 20.68 120.24 -106.01
C SER A 376 21.76 121.27 -105.66
N SER A 377 22.98 120.84 -105.32
CA SER A 377 24.11 121.75 -105.03
C SER A 377 24.50 122.62 -106.23
N LEU A 378 24.47 122.04 -107.44
CA LEU A 378 24.83 122.74 -108.68
C LEU A 378 23.78 123.80 -109.07
N ILE A 379 22.50 123.51 -108.80
CA ILE A 379 21.38 124.44 -109.04
C ILE A 379 21.44 125.63 -108.08
N GLU A 380 21.80 125.43 -106.82
CA GLU A 380 21.96 126.54 -105.86
C GLU A 380 23.12 127.47 -106.24
N GLN A 381 24.25 126.91 -106.72
CA GLN A 381 25.40 127.69 -107.15
C GLN A 381 25.04 128.63 -108.32
N LEU A 382 24.31 128.13 -109.33
CA LEU A 382 23.83 128.92 -110.46
C LEU A 382 22.80 129.99 -110.06
N ARG A 383 21.97 129.73 -109.04
CA ARG A 383 21.01 130.72 -108.52
C ARG A 383 21.71 131.89 -107.82
N ASN A 384 22.75 131.61 -107.05
CA ASN A 384 23.52 132.63 -106.35
C ASN A 384 24.27 133.56 -107.32
N ASP A 385 24.86 133.02 -108.39
CA ASP A 385 25.53 133.83 -109.42
C ASP A 385 24.54 134.77 -110.15
N LYS A 386 23.33 134.27 -110.46
CA LYS A 386 22.27 135.08 -111.07
C LYS A 386 21.80 136.21 -110.15
N ALA A 387 21.63 135.94 -108.86
CA ALA A 387 21.19 136.93 -107.88
C ALA A 387 22.23 138.06 -107.70
N ALA A 388 23.52 137.72 -107.68
CA ALA A 388 24.61 138.69 -107.61
C ALA A 388 24.62 139.64 -108.83
N TYR A 389 24.32 139.13 -110.02
CA TYR A 389 24.25 139.94 -111.24
C TYR A 389 23.04 140.90 -111.25
N ILE A 390 21.86 140.43 -110.80
CA ILE A 390 20.63 141.23 -110.74
C ILE A 390 20.78 142.40 -109.74
N ASN A 391 21.40 142.16 -108.57
CA ASN A 391 21.62 143.22 -107.57
C ASN A 391 22.53 144.34 -108.09
N LYS A 392 23.49 144.03 -108.97
CA LYS A 392 24.40 145.00 -109.60
C LYS A 392 23.70 145.90 -110.63
N ILE A 393 22.65 145.39 -111.28
CA ILE A 393 21.81 146.16 -112.20
C ILE A 393 20.84 147.04 -111.42
N ASN A 394 20.16 146.50 -110.42
CA ASN A 394 19.15 147.24 -109.64
C ASN A 394 19.71 148.45 -108.87
N THR A 395 20.98 148.39 -108.44
CA THR A 395 21.67 149.54 -107.81
C THR A 395 21.83 150.70 -108.79
N LYS A 396 22.26 150.42 -110.03
CA LYS A 396 22.36 151.44 -111.09
C LYS A 396 21.00 152.03 -111.46
N THR A 397 19.95 151.22 -111.50
CA THR A 397 18.59 151.69 -111.82
C THR A 397 18.00 152.55 -110.71
N SER A 398 18.29 152.24 -109.44
CA SER A 398 17.78 152.99 -108.28
C SER A 398 18.43 154.37 -108.14
N GLU A 399 19.71 154.52 -108.48
CA GLU A 399 20.39 155.83 -108.50
C GLU A 399 19.75 156.79 -109.52
N VAL A 400 19.42 156.28 -110.70
CA VAL A 400 18.76 157.06 -111.77
C VAL A 400 17.31 157.40 -111.40
N PHE A 401 16.58 156.46 -110.78
CA PHE A 401 15.18 156.68 -110.39
C PHE A 401 15.02 157.66 -109.22
N ASN A 402 15.93 157.63 -108.24
CA ASN A 402 15.92 158.57 -107.12
C ASN A 402 16.20 160.00 -107.59
N HIS A 403 17.10 160.19 -108.56
CA HIS A 403 17.36 161.50 -109.14
C HIS A 403 16.16 162.06 -109.92
N TYR A 404 15.37 161.20 -110.57
CA TYR A 404 14.14 161.58 -111.27
C TYR A 404 13.00 161.97 -110.30
N ASN A 405 12.85 161.27 -109.18
CA ASN A 405 11.80 161.54 -108.20
C ASN A 405 12.03 162.81 -107.35
N GLU A 406 13.28 163.17 -107.05
CA GLU A 406 13.59 164.44 -106.36
C GLU A 406 13.12 165.66 -107.16
N LEU A 407 13.29 165.63 -108.49
CA LEU A 407 12.87 166.73 -109.36
C LEU A 407 11.34 166.84 -109.48
N GLN A 408 10.61 165.71 -109.48
CA GLN A 408 9.14 165.73 -109.52
C GLN A 408 8.50 166.22 -108.21
N LEU A 409 9.11 165.94 -107.05
CA LEU A 409 8.55 166.32 -105.75
C LEU A 409 8.61 167.83 -105.50
N LEU A 410 9.62 168.53 -106.02
CA LEU A 410 9.76 169.97 -105.84
C LEU A 410 8.70 170.78 -106.61
N GLN A 411 8.33 170.38 -107.83
CA GLN A 411 7.30 171.12 -108.58
C GLN A 411 5.88 170.86 -108.09
N LYS A 412 5.59 169.65 -107.59
CA LYS A 412 4.26 169.32 -107.07
C LYS A 412 3.94 170.03 -105.74
N ASN A 413 4.97 170.47 -105.00
CA ASN A 413 4.82 171.19 -103.75
C ASN A 413 4.48 172.69 -103.92
N GLU A 414 4.69 173.31 -105.08
CA GLU A 414 4.21 174.69 -105.31
C GLU A 414 2.71 174.76 -105.65
N TYR A 415 2.15 173.73 -106.29
CA TYR A 415 0.74 173.72 -106.71
C TYR A 415 -0.28 173.42 -105.60
N ASN A 416 0.17 172.90 -104.44
CA ASN A 416 -0.70 172.52 -103.32
C ASN A 416 -0.77 173.56 -102.17
N LYS A 417 -0.28 174.79 -102.40
CA LYS A 417 -0.79 175.99 -101.70
C LYS A 417 -1.92 176.61 -102.52
N LYS A 418 -2.95 175.79 -102.72
CA LYS A 418 -4.33 176.22 -102.87
C LYS A 418 -4.69 177.26 -101.82
N ASP A 419 -5.53 178.21 -102.22
CA ASP A 419 -6.89 178.29 -101.69
C ASP A 419 -7.08 177.64 -100.31
N GLY A 420 -7.06 178.47 -99.27
CA GLY A 420 -7.36 178.05 -97.91
C GLY A 420 -7.07 179.13 -96.87
N GLU A 421 -7.74 180.29 -97.03
CA GLU A 421 -7.74 181.54 -96.24
C GLU A 421 -6.73 182.63 -96.59
#